data_AF-A0A0C3DDC0-F1
#
_entry.id   AF-A0A0C3DDC0-F1
#
_cell.length_a   1.000
_cell.length_b   1.000
_cell.length_c   1.000
_cell.angle_alpha   90.00
_cell.angle_beta   90.00
_cell.angle_gamma   90.00
#
_symmetry.space_group_name_H-M   'P 1'
#
loop_
_entity.id
_entity.type
_entity.pdbx_description
1 polymer ?
#
loop_
_entity_poly.entity_id
_entity_poly.type
_entity_poly.pdbx_seq_one_letter_code
_entity_poly.pdbx_strand_id
1 'polypeptide(L)' 'MLTVVATTTSVTATSIPCRLLPPSPHHYERTTTTTTTSTSTNRIDAHYHYITVTVTTTLTSTSIIAIKDAPD' A
#
# COMPACT_ATOMS: atom_id res chain seq x y z
N MET A 1 28.66 18.58 5.41
CA MET A 1 27.69 17.82 4.62
C MET A 1 26.40 17.71 5.42
N LEU A 2 25.36 18.46 5.04
CA LEU A 2 24.04 18.41 5.69
C LEU A 2 23.08 17.62 4.79
N THR A 3 22.71 16.42 5.21
CA THR A 3 21.75 15.58 4.48
C THR A 3 20.40 15.67 5.18
N VAL A 4 19.45 16.38 4.57
CA VAL A 4 18.06 16.36 5.01
C VAL A 4 17.36 15.21 4.28
N VAL A 5 16.97 14.18 5.03
CA VAL A 5 16.13 13.09 4.52
C VAL A 5 14.70 13.37 4.99
N ALA A 6 13.85 13.83 4.07
CA ALA A 6 12.42 13.94 4.33
C ALA A 6 11.73 12.71 3.71
N THR A 7 11.19 11.83 4.54
CA THR A 7 10.43 10.65 4.11
C THR A 7 8.96 10.84 4.47
N THR A 8 8.08 10.81 3.47
CA THR A 8 6.61 10.78 3.66
C THR A 8 6.07 9.46 3.16
N THR A 9 5.32 8.75 4.00
CA THR A 9 4.64 7.50 3.65
C THR A 9 3.13 7.71 3.76
N SER A 10 2.39 7.41 2.69
CA SER A 10 0.93 7.32 2.69
C SER A 10 0.51 5.86 2.48
N VAL A 11 -0.50 5.43 3.22
CA VAL A 11 -1.12 4.10 3.07
C VAL A 11 -2.60 4.31 2.81
N THR A 12 -3.07 3.81 1.68
CA THR A 12 -4.48 3.82 1.28
C THR A 12 -4.96 2.38 1.20
N ALA A 13 -5.86 1.98 2.10
CA ALA A 13 -6.50 0.69 2.06
C ALA A 13 -7.92 0.83 1.48
N THR A 14 -8.21 0.06 0.42
CA THR A 14 -9.52 -0.05 -0.20
C THR A 14 -10.05 -1.47 0.04
N SER A 15 -11.05 -1.60 0.90
CA SER A 15 -11.78 -2.86 1.08
C SER A 15 -13.00 -2.89 0.16
N ILE A 16 -13.14 -3.95 -0.64
CA ILE A 16 -14.35 -4.20 -1.42
C ILE A 16 -15.33 -4.97 -0.51
N PRO A 17 -16.63 -4.58 -0.43
CA PRO A 17 -17.61 -5.26 0.42
C PRO A 17 -17.72 -6.75 0.07
N CYS A 18 -18.00 -7.56 1.08
CA CYS A 18 -18.10 -9.01 0.93
C CYS A 18 -19.12 -9.38 -0.16
N ARG A 19 -18.75 -10.26 -1.08
CA ARG A 19 -19.67 -10.82 -2.07
C ARG A 19 -19.99 -12.27 -1.69
N LEU A 20 -21.29 -12.59 -1.65
CA LEU A 20 -21.77 -13.96 -1.49
C LEU A 20 -21.51 -14.74 -2.78
N LEU A 21 -20.88 -15.91 -2.69
CA LEU A 21 -20.64 -16.77 -3.86
C LEU A 21 -21.82 -17.73 -4.09
N PRO A 22 -22.57 -17.60 -5.19
CA PRO A 22 -23.55 -18.61 -5.56
C PRO A 22 -22.84 -19.92 -5.96
N PRO A 23 -23.35 -21.12 -5.59
CA PRO A 23 -24.66 -21.40 -4.99
C PRO A 23 -24.64 -21.60 -3.46
N SER A 24 -23.58 -21.23 -2.75
CA SER A 24 -23.41 -21.59 -1.33
C SER A 24 -23.76 -20.40 -0.43
N PRO A 25 -24.83 -20.47 0.40
CA PRO A 25 -25.23 -19.38 1.30
C PRO A 25 -24.22 -19.10 2.43
N HIS A 26 -23.17 -19.93 2.55
CA HIS A 26 -22.15 -19.88 3.59
C HIS A 26 -20.75 -19.53 3.07
N HIS A 27 -20.61 -19.11 1.80
CA HIS A 27 -19.33 -18.69 1.24
C HIS A 27 -19.32 -17.20 0.90
N TYR A 28 -18.44 -16.46 1.56
CA TYR A 28 -18.18 -15.05 1.31
C TYR A 28 -16.75 -14.84 0.85
N GLU A 29 -16.54 -14.00 -0.16
CA GLU A 29 -15.21 -13.48 -0.49
C GLU A 29 -15.11 -12.02 -0.08
N ARG A 30 -14.02 -11.68 0.60
CA ARG A 30 -13.61 -10.30 0.87
C ARG A 30 -12.29 -10.02 0.17
N THR A 31 -12.29 -9.01 -0.70
CA THR A 31 -11.09 -8.50 -1.35
C THR A 31 -10.62 -7.25 -0.64
N THR A 32 -9.36 -7.25 -0.20
CA THR A 32 -8.71 -6.10 0.41
C THR A 32 -7.53 -5.70 -0.48
N THR A 33 -7.52 -4.45 -0.93
CA THR A 33 -6.42 -3.89 -1.70
C THR A 33 -5.76 -2.80 -0.85
N THR A 34 -4.47 -2.96 -0.57
CA THR A 34 -3.68 -1.97 0.16
C THR A 34 -2.64 -1.39 -0.77
N THR A 35 -2.65 -0.07 -0.90
CA THR A 35 -1.66 0.69 -1.67
C THR A 35 -0.83 1.54 -0.71
N THR A 36 0.48 1.37 -0.72
CA THR A 36 1.42 2.14 0.08
C THR A 36 2.31 2.95 -0.85
N THR A 37 2.37 4.27 -0.66
CA THR A 37 3.28 5.15 -1.39
C THR A 37 4.26 5.78 -0.41
N SER A 38 5.55 5.56 -0.62
CA SER A 38 6.65 6.17 0.14
C SER A 38 7.43 7.11 -0.76
N THR A 39 7.62 8.35 -0.33
CA THR A 39 8.45 9.34 -1.01
C THR A 39 9.60 9.72 -0.10
N SER A 40 10.83 9.62 -0.57
CA SER A 40 12.03 10.06 0.12
C SER A 40 12.73 11.13 -0.71
N THR A 41 13.04 12.26 -0.09
CA THR A 41 13.82 13.33 -0.72
C THR A 41 15.14 13.49 0.01
N ASN A 42 16.23 13.49 -0.75
CA ASN A 42 17.59 13.67 -0.25
C ASN A 42 18.27 14.83 -0.99
N ARG A 43 18.99 15.67 -0.24
CA ARG A 43 19.80 16.76 -0.81
C ARG A 43 21.28 16.40 -0.68
N ILE A 44 21.96 16.31 -1.81
CA ILE A 44 23.38 15.98 -1.93
C ILE A 44 24.15 17.27 -2.21
N ASP A 45 25.22 17.49 -1.46
CA ASP A 45 26.16 18.58 -1.67
C ASP A 45 27.27 18.12 -2.63
N ALA A 46 27.37 18.74 -3.80
CA ALA A 46 28.35 18.44 -4.82
C ALA A 46 29.10 19.73 -5.18
N HIS A 47 30.29 19.91 -4.58
CA HIS A 47 31.24 21.00 -4.89
C HIS A 47 30.57 22.32 -5.35
N TYR A 48 30.02 23.07 -4.39
CA TYR A 48 29.34 24.37 -4.58
C TYR A 48 27.96 24.32 -5.26
N HIS A 49 27.44 23.13 -5.60
CA HIS A 49 26.09 22.92 -6.08
C HIS A 49 25.31 21.96 -5.18
N TYR A 50 24.01 22.23 -5.05
CA TYR A 50 23.09 21.31 -4.38
C TYR A 50 22.30 20.52 -5.40
N ILE A 51 22.34 19.19 -5.29
CA ILE A 51 21.51 18.28 -6.08
C ILE A 51 20.40 17.78 -5.18
N THR A 52 19.15 17.86 -5.64
CA THR A 52 18.00 17.28 -4.91
C THR A 52 17.55 16.03 -5.65
N VAL A 53 17.48 14.91 -4.93
CA VAL A 53 17.02 13.62 -5.45
C VAL A 53 15.75 13.23 -4.72
N THR A 54 14.66 13.03 -5.46
CA THR A 54 13.39 12.53 -4.93
C THR A 54 13.14 11.14 -5.49
N VAL A 55 12.88 10.19 -4.60
CA VAL A 55 12.55 8.81 -4.91
C VAL A 55 11.13 8.55 -4.43
N THR A 56 10.26 8.09 -5.34
CA THR A 56 8.90 7.68 -5.02
C THR A 56 8.75 6.18 -5.27
N THR A 57 8.24 5.46 -4.29
CA THR A 57 8.00 4.01 -4.34
C THR A 57 6.53 3.76 -4.05
N THR A 58 5.85 3.00 -4.91
CA THR A 58 4.46 2.60 -4.74
C THR A 58 4.36 1.08 -4.71
N LEU A 59 3.75 0.54 -3.66
CA LEU A 59 3.47 -0.89 -3.48
C LEU A 59 1.97 -1.11 -3.45
N THR A 60 1.47 -2.03 -4.28
CA THR A 60 0.06 -2.45 -4.27
C THR A 60 0.00 -3.92 -3.89
N SER A 61 -0.78 -4.24 -2.85
CA SER A 61 -1.03 -5.59 -2.39
C SER A 61 -2.52 -5.88 -2.41
N THR A 62 -2.92 -6.97 -3.07
CA THR A 62 -4.32 -7.42 -3.12
C THR A 62 -4.42 -8.77 -2.44
N SER A 63 -5.31 -8.89 -1.46
CA SER A 63 -5.58 -10.13 -0.73
C SER A 63 -7.06 -10.50 -0.85
N ILE A 64 -7.34 -11.78 -1.12
CA ILE A 64 -8.71 -12.33 -1.17
C ILE A 64 -8.83 -13.33 -0.04
N ILE A 65 -9.84 -13.15 0.81
CA ILE A 65 -10.16 -14.05 1.92
C ILE A 65 -11.50 -14.71 1.61
N ALA A 66 -11.49 -16.03 1.44
CA ALA A 66 -12.70 -16.84 1.38
C ALA A 66 -13.09 -17.24 2.81
N ILE A 67 -14.28 -16.85 3.23
CA ILE A 67 -14.88 -17.17 4.51
C ILE A 67 -15.92 -18.25 4.23
N LYS A 68 -15.74 -19.42 4.85
CA LYS A 68 -16.72 -20.51 4.88
C LYS A 68 -17.33 -20.54 6.27
N ASP A 69 -18.63 -20.31 6.41
CA ASP A 69 -19.29 -20.52 7.71
C ASP A 69 -19.20 -22.01 8.08
N ALA A 70 -18.87 -22.29 9.34
CA ALA A 70 -18.94 -23.64 9.88
C ALA A 70 -20.41 -24.08 9.97
N PRO A 71 -20.77 -25.32 9.60
CA PRO A 71 -22.11 -25.83 9.86
C PRO A 71 -22.30 -26.01 11.38
N ASP A 72 -23.39 -25.45 11.91
CA ASP A 72 -23.87 -25.64 13.30
C ASP A 72 -24.30 -27.09 13.59
#